data_AF-A0A7S0B1N6-F1
#
_entry.id   AF-A0A7S0B1N6-F1
#
_cell.length_a   1.000
_cell.length_b   1.000
_cell.length_c   1.000
_cell.angle_alpha   90.00
_cell.angle_beta   90.00
_cell.angle_gamma   90.00
#
_symmetry.space_group_name_H-M   'P 1'
#
loop_
_entity.id
_entity.type
_entity.pdbx_description
1 polymer ?
#
loop_
_entity_poly.entity_id
_entity_poly.type
_entity_poly.pdbx_seq_one_letter_code
_entity_poly.pdbx_strand_id
1 'polypeptide(L)'
;RTVDQLNADGGTITGQILENDSDPDGEKGQLVITEVLPNGPEGTPQTINPDTGIVTITLENGGATLNPITGEVIYAPKQDKVAALRNALSSFTDTFVYTIRDPDGGTDTATVTFTIVGQNDPPV
;
A
#
# COMPACT_ATOMS: atom_id res chain seq x y z
N ARG A 1 -10.25 -7.62 9.71
CA ARG A 1 -9.57 -6.55 8.96
C ARG A 1 -8.73 -7.23 7.91
N THR A 2 -9.12 -7.03 6.68
CA THR A 2 -8.63 -7.72 5.49
C THR A 2 -7.25 -7.21 5.15
N VAL A 3 -6.40 -8.08 4.62
CA VAL A 3 -5.11 -7.69 4.06
C VAL A 3 -5.37 -7.27 2.62
N ASP A 4 -4.95 -6.07 2.24
CA ASP A 4 -4.95 -5.66 0.84
C ASP A 4 -3.74 -6.29 0.15
N GLN A 5 -3.99 -7.20 -0.79
CA GLN A 5 -2.94 -7.81 -1.61
C GLN A 5 -3.03 -7.27 -3.03
N LEU A 6 -1.99 -6.55 -3.45
CA LEU A 6 -1.90 -5.98 -4.77
C LEU A 6 -0.64 -6.51 -5.48
N ASN A 7 -0.79 -6.99 -6.71
CA ASN A 7 0.27 -7.72 -7.42
C ASN A 7 0.51 -7.14 -8.82
N ALA A 8 1.76 -7.14 -9.28
CA ALA A 8 2.10 -6.83 -10.68
C ALA A 8 3.32 -7.62 -11.18
N ASP A 9 3.36 -7.79 -12.50
CA ASP A 9 4.45 -8.46 -13.22
C ASP A 9 5.57 -7.46 -13.54
N GLY A 10 6.36 -7.08 -12.54
CA GLY A 10 7.52 -6.19 -12.68
C GLY A 10 7.19 -4.69 -12.86
N GLY A 11 5.92 -4.31 -12.75
CA GLY A 11 5.44 -2.96 -13.03
C GLY A 11 4.95 -2.18 -11.80
N THR A 12 4.47 -0.98 -12.06
CA THR A 12 3.71 -0.18 -11.09
C THR A 12 2.41 -0.90 -10.73
N ILE A 13 2.05 -0.84 -9.46
CA ILE A 13 0.77 -1.33 -8.94
C ILE A 13 -0.13 -0.12 -8.64
N THR A 14 -1.41 -0.21 -8.99
CA THR A 14 -2.44 0.75 -8.58
C THR A 14 -3.59 0.01 -7.93
N GLY A 15 -4.17 0.57 -6.85
CA GLY A 15 -5.28 -0.07 -6.14
C GLY A 15 -6.08 0.91 -5.28
N GLN A 16 -7.20 0.41 -4.75
CA GLN A 16 -8.06 1.08 -3.78
C GLN A 16 -8.07 0.26 -2.50
N ILE A 17 -7.55 0.81 -1.40
CA ILE A 17 -7.39 0.04 -0.14
C ILE A 17 -8.56 0.24 0.83
N LEU A 18 -9.28 1.35 0.74
CA LEU A 18 -10.46 1.62 1.57
C LEU A 18 -11.73 0.87 1.10
N GLU A 19 -11.71 0.29 -0.10
CA GLU A 19 -12.87 -0.43 -0.65
C GLU A 19 -13.19 -1.71 0.13
N ASN A 20 -12.22 -2.31 0.83
CA ASN A 20 -12.47 -3.50 1.64
C ASN A 20 -12.86 -3.17 3.10
N ASP A 21 -12.60 -1.95 3.55
CA ASP A 21 -12.84 -1.56 4.94
C ASP A 21 -14.32 -1.41 5.26
N SER A 22 -14.66 -1.52 6.53
CA SER A 22 -16.03 -1.45 7.03
C SER A 22 -16.12 -0.55 8.24
N ASP A 23 -17.21 0.19 8.31
CA ASP A 23 -17.55 1.04 9.44
C ASP A 23 -18.83 0.50 10.11
N PRO A 24 -18.87 0.30 11.44
CA PRO A 24 -20.04 -0.23 12.14
C PRO A 24 -21.29 0.66 12.07
N ASP A 25 -21.11 1.96 11.92
CA ASP A 25 -22.16 2.99 11.92
C ASP A 25 -22.64 3.32 10.49
N GLY A 26 -22.01 2.72 9.48
CA GLY A 26 -22.40 2.78 8.08
C GLY A 26 -21.73 3.91 7.30
N GLU A 27 -20.71 4.55 7.87
CA GLU A 27 -20.08 5.76 7.36
C GLU A 27 -18.81 5.48 6.54
N LYS A 28 -18.75 4.30 5.92
CA LYS A 28 -17.60 3.81 5.13
C LYS A 28 -17.04 4.85 4.13
N GLY A 29 -17.92 5.62 3.48
CA GLY A 29 -17.50 6.64 2.51
C GLY A 29 -16.81 7.87 3.11
N GLN A 30 -16.73 7.96 4.43
CA GLN A 30 -16.10 9.05 5.18
C GLN A 30 -14.84 8.60 5.93
N LEU A 31 -14.44 7.34 5.80
CA LEU A 31 -13.20 6.84 6.36
C LEU A 31 -12.01 7.56 5.75
N VAL A 32 -11.09 8.01 6.59
CA VAL A 32 -9.85 8.66 6.16
C VAL A 32 -8.65 8.00 6.79
N ILE A 33 -7.53 7.96 6.07
CA ILE A 33 -6.27 7.43 6.57
C ILE A 33 -5.52 8.52 7.33
N THR A 34 -5.21 8.28 8.59
CA THR A 34 -4.60 9.26 9.50
C THR A 34 -3.18 8.90 9.91
N GLU A 35 -2.73 7.68 9.62
CA GLU A 35 -1.38 7.23 9.93
C GLU A 35 -0.97 6.10 8.98
N VAL A 36 0.33 6.02 8.69
CA VAL A 36 0.95 4.85 8.09
C VAL A 36 2.22 4.46 8.84
N LEU A 37 2.49 3.16 8.92
CA LEU A 37 3.75 2.59 9.38
C LEU A 37 4.42 1.92 8.17
N PRO A 38 5.43 2.58 7.54
CA PRO A 38 6.14 2.02 6.39
C PRO A 38 6.94 0.78 6.78
N ASN A 39 6.96 -0.24 5.92
CA ASN A 39 7.67 -1.51 6.15
C ASN A 39 7.05 -2.37 7.27
N GLY A 40 5.73 -2.28 7.44
CA GLY A 40 4.97 -3.09 8.37
C GLY A 40 4.84 -2.49 9.78
N PRO A 41 4.40 -3.28 10.78
CA PRO A 41 4.03 -2.78 12.11
C PRO A 41 5.20 -2.26 12.95
N GLU A 42 6.44 -2.60 12.58
CA GLU A 42 7.66 -2.09 13.23
C GLU A 42 8.18 -0.79 12.59
N GLY A 43 7.51 -0.33 11.52
CA GLY A 43 7.80 0.92 10.84
C GLY A 43 7.69 2.13 11.76
N THR A 44 8.47 3.19 11.46
CA THR A 44 8.31 4.46 12.16
C THR A 44 6.98 5.10 11.76
N PRO A 45 6.08 5.40 12.71
CA PRO A 45 4.79 6.01 12.38
C PRO A 45 4.93 7.35 11.65
N GLN A 46 4.12 7.53 10.62
CA GLN A 46 3.95 8.78 9.90
C GLN A 46 2.52 9.24 10.10
N THR A 47 2.34 10.31 10.89
CA THR A 47 1.03 10.95 11.04
C THR A 47 0.66 11.67 9.75
N ILE A 48 -0.57 11.45 9.29
CA ILE A 48 -1.12 12.01 8.06
C ILE A 48 -2.21 13.01 8.43
N ASN A 49 -2.16 14.18 7.80
CA ASN A 49 -3.32 15.06 7.72
C ASN A 49 -4.07 14.74 6.40
N PRO A 50 -5.27 14.15 6.44
CA PRO A 50 -6.02 13.76 5.24
C PRO A 50 -6.26 14.92 4.26
N ASP A 51 -6.33 16.15 4.77
CA ASP A 51 -6.62 17.35 3.98
C ASP A 51 -5.41 17.87 3.19
N THR A 52 -4.22 17.31 3.41
CA THR A 52 -2.98 17.75 2.74
C THR A 52 -2.77 17.12 1.36
N GLY A 53 -3.64 16.19 0.96
CA GLY A 53 -3.60 15.53 -0.35
C GLY A 53 -2.72 14.28 -0.36
N ILE A 54 -1.98 14.06 -1.45
CA ILE A 54 -1.20 12.84 -1.67
C ILE A 54 -0.01 12.75 -0.71
N VAL A 55 0.13 11.59 -0.07
CA VAL A 55 1.23 11.23 0.84
C VAL A 55 2.21 10.29 0.13
N THR A 56 3.51 10.44 0.39
CA THR A 56 4.55 9.53 -0.10
C THR A 56 5.04 8.61 1.01
N ILE A 57 5.10 7.30 0.73
CA ILE A 57 5.53 6.25 1.64
C ILE A 57 6.78 5.60 1.05
N THR A 58 7.92 5.72 1.75
CA THR A 58 9.17 5.08 1.33
C THR A 58 9.22 3.65 1.87
N LEU A 59 9.42 2.67 0.99
CA LEU A 59 9.47 1.25 1.31
C LEU A 59 10.85 0.67 0.94
N GLU A 60 11.13 -0.55 1.41
CA GLU A 60 12.41 -1.20 1.20
C GLU A 60 12.73 -1.37 -0.31
N ASN A 61 11.80 -1.92 -1.08
CA ASN A 61 11.99 -2.26 -2.48
C ASN A 61 11.36 -1.25 -3.46
N GLY A 62 10.73 -0.20 -2.95
CA GLY A 62 9.96 0.77 -3.75
C GLY A 62 9.53 2.00 -2.98
N GLY A 63 8.54 2.68 -3.53
CA GLY A 63 7.80 3.73 -2.82
C GLY A 63 6.35 3.73 -3.28
N ALA A 64 5.46 4.17 -2.41
CA ALA A 64 4.04 4.34 -2.73
C ALA A 64 3.61 5.80 -2.59
N THR A 65 2.62 6.20 -3.38
CA THR A 65 1.82 7.39 -3.13
C THR A 65 0.41 6.97 -2.71
N LEU A 66 -0.15 7.66 -1.72
CA LEU A 66 -1.46 7.37 -1.15
C LEU A 66 -2.32 8.63 -1.12
N ASN A 67 -3.56 8.53 -1.58
CA ASN A 67 -4.60 9.50 -1.31
C ASN A 67 -5.37 9.09 -0.04
N PRO A 68 -5.21 9.80 1.09
CA PRO A 68 -5.77 9.39 2.38
C PRO A 68 -7.30 9.50 2.48
N ILE A 69 -7.94 10.21 1.54
CA ILE A 69 -9.41 10.35 1.49
C ILE A 69 -10.03 9.25 0.63
N THR A 70 -9.43 8.98 -0.54
CA THR A 70 -10.02 8.01 -1.48
C THR A 70 -9.54 6.57 -1.25
N GLY A 71 -8.37 6.38 -0.64
CA GLY A 71 -7.72 5.08 -0.56
C GLY A 71 -6.97 4.68 -1.84
N GLU A 72 -6.90 5.56 -2.85
CA GLU A 72 -6.09 5.32 -4.04
C GLU A 72 -4.61 5.21 -3.65
N VAL A 73 -3.99 4.10 -4.01
CA VAL A 73 -2.57 3.85 -3.81
C VAL A 73 -1.90 3.52 -5.14
N ILE A 74 -0.71 4.09 -5.36
CA ILE A 74 0.16 3.78 -6.49
C ILE A 74 1.52 3.38 -5.93
N TYR A 75 1.94 2.15 -6.16
CA TYR A 75 3.25 1.64 -5.77
C TYR A 75 4.18 1.52 -6.97
N ALA A 76 5.37 2.10 -6.87
CA ALA A 76 6.42 2.04 -7.86
C ALA A 76 7.63 1.26 -7.29
N PRO A 77 7.94 0.06 -7.82
CA PRO A 77 9.13 -0.67 -7.41
C PRO A 77 10.41 0.00 -7.93
N LYS A 78 11.51 -0.14 -7.18
CA LYS A 78 12.84 0.28 -7.64
C LYS A 78 13.29 -0.60 -8.81
N GLN A 79 13.82 0.02 -9.86
CA GLN A 79 14.14 -0.66 -11.11
C GLN A 79 15.26 -1.70 -10.97
N ASP A 80 16.21 -1.49 -10.05
CA ASP A 80 17.27 -2.45 -9.73
C ASP A 80 16.71 -3.72 -9.07
N LYS A 81 15.70 -3.57 -8.19
CA LYS A 81 14.99 -4.70 -7.59
C LYS A 81 14.20 -5.49 -8.63
N VAL A 82 13.48 -4.82 -9.52
CA VAL A 82 12.77 -5.48 -10.64
C VAL A 82 13.76 -6.19 -11.57
N ALA A 83 14.88 -5.55 -11.92
CA ALA A 83 15.89 -6.16 -12.79
C ALA A 83 16.50 -7.43 -12.19
N ALA A 84 16.68 -7.47 -10.86
CA ALA A 84 17.16 -8.66 -10.16
C ALA A 84 16.20 -9.86 -10.26
N LEU A 85 14.90 -9.62 -10.52
CA LEU A 85 13.91 -10.68 -10.71
C LEU A 85 13.94 -11.31 -12.11
N ARG A 86 14.57 -10.70 -13.12
CA ARG A 86 14.58 -11.26 -14.49
C ARG A 86 15.38 -12.57 -14.62
N ASN A 87 16.32 -12.79 -13.71
CA ASN A 87 17.20 -13.95 -13.75
C ASN A 87 16.74 -15.10 -12.83
N ALA A 88 15.58 -14.95 -12.20
CA ALA A 88 15.05 -15.94 -11.26
C ALA A 88 13.51 -15.94 -11.31
N LEU A 89 12.87 -17.10 -11.19
CA LEU A 89 11.43 -17.19 -10.91
C LEU A 89 11.15 -16.77 -9.45
N SER A 90 11.54 -15.55 -9.10
CA SER A 90 11.45 -15.00 -7.74
C SER A 90 10.48 -13.83 -7.67
N SER A 91 10.17 -13.42 -6.45
CA SER A 91 9.36 -12.25 -6.15
C SER A 91 9.95 -11.51 -4.95
N PHE A 92 9.57 -10.25 -4.78
CA PHE A 92 9.76 -9.52 -3.54
C PHE A 92 8.44 -8.88 -3.11
N THR A 93 8.38 -8.51 -1.83
CA THR A 93 7.22 -7.86 -1.23
C THR A 93 7.63 -6.59 -0.50
N ASP A 94 6.78 -5.57 -0.55
CA ASP A 94 6.80 -4.44 0.38
C ASP A 94 5.46 -4.37 1.11
N THR A 95 5.48 -3.89 2.35
CA THR A 95 4.27 -3.74 3.16
C THR A 95 4.22 -2.39 3.86
N PHE A 96 3.01 -1.90 4.13
CA PHE A 96 2.79 -0.87 5.15
C PHE A 96 1.50 -1.17 5.90
N VAL A 97 1.43 -0.69 7.14
CA VAL A 97 0.19 -0.68 7.94
C VAL A 97 -0.41 0.72 7.82
N TYR A 98 -1.73 0.83 7.68
CA TYR A 98 -2.43 2.11 7.76
C TYR A 98 -3.46 2.10 8.87
N THR A 99 -3.73 3.29 9.40
CA THR A 99 -4.79 3.53 10.38
C THR A 99 -5.87 4.39 9.72
N ILE A 100 -7.10 3.89 9.69
CA ILE A 100 -8.28 4.67 9.30
C ILE A 100 -8.98 5.24 10.53
N ARG A 101 -9.70 6.34 10.31
CA ARG A 101 -10.55 6.99 11.30
C ARG A 101 -11.90 7.36 10.68
N ASP A 102 -12.98 7.08 11.41
CA ASP A 102 -14.33 7.54 11.08
C ASP A 102 -14.60 8.98 11.58
N PRO A 103 -15.76 9.59 11.26
CA PRO A 103 -16.12 10.93 11.72
C PRO A 103 -16.31 11.04 13.25
N ASP A 104 -16.69 9.94 13.91
CA ASP A 104 -16.93 9.87 15.35
C ASP A 104 -15.64 9.61 16.17
N GLY A 105 -14.51 9.38 15.48
CA GLY A 105 -13.18 9.19 16.04
C GLY A 105 -12.82 7.73 16.33
N GLY A 106 -13.65 6.76 15.94
CA GLY A 106 -13.30 5.35 15.95
C GLY A 106 -12.18 5.05 14.96
N THR A 107 -11.36 4.04 15.27
CA THR A 107 -10.16 3.73 14.49
C THR A 107 -9.99 2.25 14.19
N ASP A 108 -9.29 2.01 13.08
CA ASP A 108 -9.01 0.69 12.56
C ASP A 108 -7.62 0.67 11.93
N THR A 109 -6.94 -0.48 12.00
CA THR A 109 -5.68 -0.74 11.29
C THR A 109 -5.77 -1.93 10.35
N ALA A 110 -5.18 -1.78 9.18
CA ALA A 110 -5.05 -2.83 8.17
C ALA A 110 -3.68 -2.79 7.48
N THR A 111 -3.30 -3.89 6.84
CA THR A 111 -2.00 -4.07 6.19
C THR A 111 -2.16 -4.15 4.69
N VAL A 112 -1.39 -3.34 3.96
CA VAL A 112 -1.23 -3.44 2.51
C VAL A 112 0.05 -4.21 2.20
N THR A 113 -0.06 -5.17 1.30
CA THR A 113 1.05 -5.97 0.79
C THR A 113 1.13 -5.83 -0.72
N PHE A 114 2.26 -5.33 -1.20
CA PHE A 114 2.60 -5.29 -2.62
C PHE A 114 3.49 -6.49 -2.96
N THR A 115 3.12 -7.27 -3.97
CA THR A 115 3.97 -8.35 -4.49
C THR A 115 4.38 -8.05 -5.91
N ILE A 116 5.69 -8.04 -6.16
CA ILE A 116 6.25 -7.96 -7.51
C ILE A 116 6.86 -9.31 -7.86
N VAL A 117 6.35 -9.92 -8.93
CA VAL A 117 6.87 -11.18 -9.46
C VAL A 117 7.78 -10.92 -10.66
N GLY A 118 8.84 -11.73 -10.78
CA GLY A 118 9.75 -11.70 -11.92
C GLY A 118 9.08 -12.20 -13.19
N GLN A 119 9.37 -11.56 -14.32
CA GLN A 119 9.03 -12.11 -15.62
C GLN A 119 10.12 -13.08 -16.07
N ASN A 120 9.72 -14.28 -16.49
CA ASN A 120 10.61 -15.19 -17.21
C ASN A 120 10.59 -14.79 -18.69
N ASP A 121 11.64 -14.13 -19.17
CA ASP A 121 11.78 -13.91 -20.61
C ASP A 121 12.02 -15.27 -21.30
N PRO A 122 11.22 -15.65 -22.32
CA PRO A 122 11.48 -16.86 -23.09
C PRO A 122 12.86 -16.76 -23.80
N PRO A 123 13.57 -17.88 -24.01
CA PRO A 123 14.84 -17.85 -24.74
C PRO A 123 14.65 -17.26 -26.14
N VAL A 124 15.54 -16.34 -26.54
CA VAL A 124 15.62 -15.79 -27.92
C VAL A 124 16.36 -16.72 -28.87
#